data_AF-A0A1Y3N709-F1
#
_entry.id   AF-A0A1Y3N709-F1
#
_cell.length_a   1.000
_cell.length_b   1.000
_cell.length_c   1.000
_cell.angle_alpha   90.00
_cell.angle_beta   90.00
_cell.angle_gamma   90.00
#
_symmetry.space_group_name_H-M   'P 1'
#
loop_
_entity.id
_entity.type
_entity.pdbx_description
1 polymer ?
#
loop_
_entity_poly.entity_id
_entity_poly.type
_entity_poly.pdbx_seq_one_letter_code
_entity_poly.pdbx_strand_id
1 'polypeptide(L)' 'PYRLSKIQSEALKKELTTLIKNRLIEPSCSSWSSPVVLVPKKNEQYRMGVDYRRLNQHT' A
#
# COMPACT_ATOMS: atom_id res chain seq x y z
N PRO A 1 -0.10 -5.78 10.05
CA PRO A 1 0.31 -4.66 9.16
C PRO A 1 1.63 -4.08 9.65
N TYR A 2 2.51 -3.62 8.76
CA TYR A 2 3.79 -3.04 9.17
C TYR A 2 3.61 -1.68 9.85
N ARG A 3 4.48 -1.39 10.82
CA ARG A 3 4.48 -0.10 11.51
C ARG A 3 5.00 0.98 10.56
N LEU A 4 4.25 2.06 10.41
CA LEU A 4 4.63 3.21 9.59
C LEU A 4 4.88 4.43 10.48
N SER A 5 5.84 5.27 10.11
CA SER A 5 5.99 6.61 10.68
C SER A 5 4.85 7.53 10.23
N LYS A 6 4.69 8.70 10.87
CA LYS A 6 3.65 9.67 10.50
C LYS A 6 3.76 10.12 9.03
N ILE A 7 4.98 10.46 8.60
CA ILE A 7 5.28 10.90 7.21
C ILE A 7 4.90 9.80 6.20
N GLN A 8 5.28 8.56 6.50
CA GLN A 8 4.94 7.40 5.68
C GLN A 8 3.43 7.15 5.60
N SER A 9 2.72 7.28 6.73
CA SER A 9 1.26 7.11 6.78
C SER A 9 0.54 8.17 5.94
N GLU A 10 1.01 9.42 5.97
CA GLU A 10 0.46 10.50 5.14
C GLU A 10 0.72 10.27 3.64
N ALA A 11 1.92 9.85 3.27
CA ALA A 11 2.25 9.48 1.89
C ALA A 11 1.35 8.34 1.39
N LEU A 12 1.17 7.29 2.21
CA LEU A 12 0.28 6.17 1.88
C LEU A 12 -1.17 6.61 1.69
N LYS A 13 -1.70 7.46 2.57
CA LYS A 13 -3.08 7.97 2.45
C LYS A 13 -3.29 8.78 1.19
N LYS A 14 -2.29 9.58 0.77
CA LYS A 14 -2.34 10.35 -0.49
C LYS A 14 -2.38 9.42 -1.71
N GLU A 15 -1.54 8.39 -1.75
CA GLU A 15 -1.57 7.39 -2.83
C GLU A 15 -2.89 6.62 -2.85
N LEU A 16 -3.37 6.12 -1.70
CA LEU A 16 -4.66 5.40 -1.62
C LEU A 16 -5.84 6.24 -2.12
N THR A 17 -5.92 7.51 -1.71
CA THR A 17 -6.98 8.43 -2.18
C THR A 17 -6.94 8.59 -3.70
N THR A 18 -5.74 8.68 -4.27
CA THR A 18 -5.55 8.80 -5.73
C THR A 18 -6.00 7.53 -6.45
N LEU A 19 -5.63 6.36 -5.93
CA LEU A 19 -6.01 5.06 -6.50
C LEU A 19 -7.53 4.82 -6.46
N ILE A 20 -8.18 5.17 -5.35
CA ILE A 20 -9.65 5.11 -5.21
C ILE A 20 -10.31 6.07 -6.19
N LYS A 21 -9.83 7.31 -6.30
CA LYS A 21 -10.35 8.31 -7.24
C LYS A 21 -10.24 7.85 -8.69
N ASN A 22 -9.14 7.17 -9.02
CA ASN A 22 -8.91 6.59 -10.35
C ASN A 22 -9.65 5.27 -10.58
N ARG A 23 -10.44 4.78 -9.60
CA ARG A 23 -11.15 3.50 -9.63
C ARG A 23 -10.25 2.29 -9.88
N LEU A 24 -8.99 2.37 -9.45
CA LEU A 24 -8.04 1.25 -9.53
C LEU A 24 -8.18 0.28 -8.36
N ILE A 25 -8.67 0.77 -7.22
CA ILE A 25 -8.93 -0.02 -6.01
C ILE A 25 -10.25 0.41 -5.36
N GLU A 26 -10.81 -0.45 -4.53
CA GLU A 26 -12.01 -0.17 -3.72
C GLU A 26 -11.85 -0.71 -2.29
N PRO A 27 -12.60 -0.18 -1.31
CA PRO A 27 -12.68 -0.76 0.03
C PRO A 27 -13.20 -2.20 -0.04
N SER A 28 -12.59 -3.11 0.71
CA SER A 28 -13.01 -4.52 0.76
C SER A 28 -13.21 -4.98 2.20
N CYS A 29 -14.07 -5.99 2.37
CA CYS A 29 -14.31 -6.68 3.64
C CYS A 29 -13.77 -8.12 3.63
N SER A 30 -12.70 -8.37 2.88
CA SER A 30 -12.12 -9.72 2.72
C SER A 30 -11.49 -10.22 4.02
N SER A 31 -11.58 -11.53 4.27
CA SER A 31 -10.83 -12.21 5.33
C SER A 31 -9.32 -12.29 5.04
N TRP A 32 -8.91 -12.01 3.79
CA TRP A 32 -7.52 -12.00 3.35
C TRP A 32 -6.99 -10.58 3.26
N SER A 33 -5.76 -10.37 3.76
CA SER A 33 -5.06 -9.09 3.62
C SER A 33 -3.57 -9.30 3.39
N SER A 34 -2.99 -8.44 2.55
CA SER A 34 -1.54 -8.36 2.34
C SER A 34 -1.04 -7.01 2.84
N PRO A 35 0.09 -6.96 3.59
CA PRO A 35 0.58 -5.71 4.14
C PRO A 35 1.18 -4.82 3.04
N VAL A 36 1.12 -3.51 3.28
CA VAL A 36 1.71 -2.50 2.39
C VAL A 36 3.12 -2.15 2.88
N VAL A 37 4.03 -1.98 1.93
CA VAL A 37 5.42 -1.55 2.13
C VAL A 37 5.65 -0.26 1.36
N LEU A 38 6.29 0.72 2.00
CA LEU A 38 6.69 1.97 1.35
C LEU A 38 8.19 1.94 1.08
N VAL A 39 8.56 2.13 -0.19
CA VAL A 39 9.95 2.17 -0.63
C VAL A 39 10.32 3.60 -0.98
N PRO A 40 11.40 4.18 -0.41
CA PRO A 40 11.83 5.52 -0.76
C PRO A 40 12.39 5.55 -2.19
N LYS A 41 12.00 6.56 -2.97
CA LYS A 41 12.61 6.91 -4.25
C LYS A 41 13.71 7.95 -4.06
N LYS A 42 14.57 8.10 -5.07
CA LYS A 42 15.65 9.12 -5.10
C LYS A 42 15.14 10.57 -4.98
N ASN A 43 13.88 10.83 -5.32
CA ASN A 43 13.26 12.15 -5.33
C ASN A 43 12.42 12.43 -4.05
N GLU A 44 12.79 11.81 -2.92
CA GLU A 44 12.09 11.94 -1.62
C GLU A 44 10.62 11.52 -1.61
N GLN A 45 10.12 10.95 -2.72
CA GLN A 45 8.79 10.34 -2.78
C GLN A 45 8.85 8.90 -2.29
N TYR A 46 7.72 8.41 -1.78
CA TYR A 46 7.54 7.00 -1.48
C TYR A 46 6.81 6.32 -2.64
N ARG A 47 7.14 5.05 -2.88
CA ARG A 47 6.37 4.15 -3.73
C ARG A 47 5.64 3.17 -2.83
N MET A 48 4.31 3.13 -2.91
CA MET A 48 3.52 2.05 -2.34
C MET A 48 3.74 0.75 -3.12
N GLY A 49 4.15 -0.29 -2.41
CA GLY A 49 4.17 -1.67 -2.88
C GLY A 49 3.36 -2.56 -1.94
N VAL A 50 2.69 -3.57 -2.47
CA VAL A 50 1.96 -4.55 -1.67
C VAL A 50 2.79 -5.82 -1.58
N ASP A 51 2.98 -6.33 -0.37
CA ASP A 51 3.74 -7.55 -0.15
C ASP A 51 2.86 -8.78 -0.39
N TYR A 52 2.83 -9.23 -1.64
CA TYR A 52 2.11 -10.42 -2.07
C TYR A 52 2.88 -11.72 -1.87
N ARG A 53 4.03 -11.74 -1.18
CA ARG A 53 4.88 -12.95 -1.08
C ARG A 53 4.13 -14.17 -0.55
N ARG A 54 3.26 -13.99 0.46
CA ARG A 54 2.42 -15.07 1.00
C ARG A 54 1.36 -15.53 0.00
N LEU A 55 0.74 -14.60 -0.71
CA LEU A 55 -0.27 -14.91 -1.72
C LEU A 55 0.34 -15.70 -2.88
N ASN A 56 1.49 -15.24 -3.38
CA ASN A 56 2.22 -15.85 -4.49
C ASN A 56 2.79 -17.26 -4.16
N GLN A 57 2.87 -17.64 -2.89
CA GLN A 57 3.24 -19.01 -2.50
C GLN A 57 2.05 -19.98 -2.55
N HIS A 58 0.82 -19.46 -2.55
CA HIS A 58 -0.43 -20.22 -2.56
C HIS A 58 -1.19 -20.05 -3.88
N THR A 59 -0.56 -19.45 -4.90
CA THR A 59 -1.08 -19.24 -6.26
C THR A 59 -0.11 -19.89 -7.23
#